data_AF-A0A6G3XK04-F1
#
_entry.id   AF-A0A6G3XK04-F1
#
_cell.length_a   1.000
_cell.length_b   1.000
_cell.length_c   1.000
_cell.angle_alpha   90.00
_cell.angle_beta   90.00
_cell.angle_gamma   90.00
#
_symmetry.space_group_name_H-M   'P 1'
#
loop_
_entity.id
_entity.type
_entity.pdbx_description
1 polymer ?
#
loop_
_entity_poly.entity_id
_entity_poly.type
_entity_poly.pdbx_seq_one_letter_code
_entity_poly.pdbx_strand_id
1 'polypeptide(L)'
;TPSGDRKVTSYGADGRTLEVTFWGGVCSTYTASAEESAGQVRISVTEKPQEGKKACIMIAKELTRTVTLEKPLGDRTVIDAESGGAVPRA
;
A
#
# COMPACT_ATOMS: atom_id res chain seq x y z
N THR A 1 -13.63 -8.52 3.97
CA THR A 1 -13.52 -9.55 2.90
C THR A 1 -12.25 -10.35 3.16
N PRO A 2 -12.20 -11.69 3.01
CA PRO A 2 -11.09 -12.45 3.57
C PRO A 2 -9.80 -12.25 2.74
N SER A 3 -8.87 -11.47 3.32
CA SER A 3 -7.42 -11.62 3.28
C SER A 3 -6.65 -11.45 1.95
N GLY A 4 -7.03 -10.51 1.09
CA GLY A 4 -6.24 -10.12 -0.08
C GLY A 4 -5.46 -8.81 0.10
N ASP A 5 -6.11 -7.77 0.61
CA ASP A 5 -5.52 -6.44 0.64
C ASP A 5 -4.96 -6.05 2.02
N ARG A 6 -3.96 -5.16 2.05
CA ARG A 6 -3.30 -4.66 3.27
C ARG A 6 -3.62 -3.19 3.47
N LYS A 7 -3.93 -2.83 4.72
CA LYS A 7 -4.13 -1.45 5.14
C LYS A 7 -2.81 -0.67 5.11
N VAL A 8 -2.81 0.45 4.41
CA VAL A 8 -1.72 1.43 4.42
C VAL A 8 -1.73 2.23 5.73
N THR A 9 -0.57 2.36 6.37
CA THR A 9 -0.40 3.06 7.66
C THR A 9 0.12 4.47 7.51
N SER A 10 0.99 4.73 6.53
CA SER A 10 1.51 6.06 6.24
C SER A 10 1.98 6.17 4.79
N TYR A 11 2.22 7.40 4.34
CA TYR A 11 2.85 7.65 3.05
C TYR A 11 3.88 8.80 3.06
N GLY A 12 4.90 8.69 2.22
CA GLY A 12 5.78 9.76 1.78
C GLY A 12 5.45 10.15 0.35
N ALA A 13 5.69 11.42 -0.03
CA ALA A 13 5.40 11.90 -1.37
C ALA A 13 6.45 12.89 -1.86
N ASP A 14 6.95 12.67 -3.06
CA ASP A 14 7.85 13.57 -3.79
C ASP A 14 7.44 13.62 -5.28
N GLY A 15 6.81 14.73 -5.69
CA GLY A 15 6.27 14.89 -7.03
C GLY A 15 5.27 13.78 -7.38
N ARG A 16 5.69 12.89 -8.29
CA ARG A 16 4.91 11.72 -8.76
C ARG A 16 5.24 10.43 -8.00
N THR A 17 6.22 10.45 -7.12
CA THR A 17 6.65 9.28 -6.36
C THR A 17 5.90 9.26 -5.04
N LEU A 18 5.18 8.17 -4.79
CA LEU A 18 4.49 7.90 -3.55
C LEU A 18 5.12 6.68 -2.88
N GLU A 19 5.65 6.84 -1.68
CA GLU A 19 6.12 5.73 -0.86
C GLU A 19 5.02 5.38 0.13
N VAL A 20 4.48 4.17 0.06
CA VAL A 20 3.39 3.73 0.94
C VAL A 20 3.91 2.66 1.90
N THR A 21 3.60 2.84 3.18
CA THR A 21 4.05 1.96 4.25
C THR A 21 2.87 1.18 4.82
N PHE A 22 3.07 -0.12 5.08
CA PHE A 22 2.05 -1.02 5.58
C PHE A 22 2.69 -2.22 6.32
N TRP A 23 1.87 -2.98 7.05
CA TRP A 23 2.31 -4.23 7.69
C TRP A 23 2.01 -5.45 6.81
N GLY A 24 3.00 -6.31 6.62
CA GLY A 24 2.88 -7.55 5.86
C GLY A 24 3.68 -8.70 6.45
N GLY A 25 3.21 -9.93 6.25
CA GLY A 25 3.91 -11.16 6.58
C GLY A 25 5.13 -11.40 5.68
N VAL A 26 6.19 -11.99 6.23
CA VAL A 26 7.45 -12.22 5.51
C VAL A 26 7.40 -13.31 4.41
N CYS A 27 6.29 -14.02 4.29
CA CYS A 27 6.12 -15.10 3.32
C CYS A 27 5.15 -14.77 2.19
N SER A 28 4.84 -13.49 2.02
CA SER A 28 4.02 -13.02 0.91
C SER A 28 4.77 -11.96 0.12
N THR A 29 4.42 -11.86 -1.15
CA THR A 29 4.79 -10.73 -1.99
C THR A 29 3.66 -9.70 -1.98
N TYR A 30 4.02 -8.43 -2.15
CA TYR A 30 3.10 -7.31 -2.04
C TYR A 30 3.26 -6.38 -3.21
N THR A 31 2.13 -6.02 -3.82
CA THR A 31 2.05 -5.06 -4.92
C THR A 31 1.18 -3.89 -4.47
N ALA A 32 1.73 -2.67 -4.57
CA ALA A 32 0.98 -1.44 -4.33
C ALA A 32 0.58 -0.81 -5.67
N SER A 33 -0.66 -0.34 -5.77
CA SER A 33 -1.19 0.38 -6.93
C SER A 33 -1.96 1.63 -6.50
N ALA A 34 -2.13 2.57 -7.44
CA ALA A 34 -2.88 3.79 -7.23
C ALA A 34 -3.99 3.94 -8.28
N GLU A 35 -5.16 4.38 -7.83
CA GLU A 35 -6.22 4.90 -8.67
C GLU A 35 -6.34 6.41 -8.43
N GLU A 36 -6.10 7.20 -9.47
CA GLU A 36 -6.06 8.65 -9.38
C GLU A 36 -7.38 9.30 -9.82
N SER A 37 -7.80 10.31 -9.06
CA SER A 37 -8.89 11.19 -9.43
C SER A 37 -8.53 12.64 -9.12
N ALA A 38 -9.44 13.58 -9.40
CA ALA A 38 -9.17 15.01 -9.23
C ALA A 38 -8.81 15.41 -7.79
N GLY A 39 -9.41 14.78 -6.78
CA GLY A 39 -9.24 15.16 -5.37
C GLY A 39 -8.55 14.10 -4.50
N GLN A 40 -8.37 12.88 -5.00
CA GLN A 40 -7.84 11.78 -4.20
C GLN A 40 -7.02 10.81 -5.02
N VAL A 41 -6.10 10.14 -4.33
CA VAL A 41 -5.32 9.00 -4.80
C VAL A 41 -5.68 7.82 -3.90
N ARG A 42 -6.37 6.82 -4.45
CA ARG A 42 -6.74 5.60 -3.71
C ARG A 42 -5.62 4.57 -3.86
N ILE A 43 -5.11 4.06 -2.75
CA ILE A 43 -4.03 3.07 -2.72
C ILE A 43 -4.58 1.70 -2.36
N SER A 44 -4.20 0.71 -3.16
CA SER A 44 -4.47 -0.71 -2.89
C SER A 44 -3.15 -1.44 -2.72
N VAL A 45 -3.06 -2.31 -1.72
CA VAL A 45 -1.89 -3.18 -1.51
C VAL A 45 -2.33 -4.63 -1.52
N THR A 46 -2.07 -5.34 -2.60
CA THR A 46 -2.47 -6.74 -2.75
C THR A 46 -1.38 -7.68 -2.25
N GLU A 47 -1.75 -8.61 -1.39
CA GLU A 47 -0.92 -9.68 -0.88
C GLU A 47 -1.05 -10.94 -1.75
N LYS A 48 0.10 -11.53 -2.11
CA LYS A 48 0.15 -12.86 -2.73
C LYS A 48 1.05 -13.78 -1.90
N PRO A 49 0.51 -14.84 -1.28
CA PRO A 49 1.32 -15.83 -0.56
C PRO A 49 2.36 -16.47 -1.48
N GLN A 50 3.56 -16.72 -0.96
CA GLN A 50 4.59 -17.44 -1.70
C GLN A 50 4.30 -18.95 -1.70
N GLU A 51 4.14 -19.51 -2.90
CA GLU A 51 3.94 -20.95 -3.08
C GLU A 51 5.22 -21.74 -2.72
N GLY A 52 5.05 -22.92 -2.10
CA GLY A 52 6.15 -23.87 -1.85
C GLY A 52 6.84 -23.79 -0.48
N LYS A 53 6.52 -22.82 0.38
CA LYS A 53 7.04 -22.76 1.76
C LYS A 53 6.09 -23.45 2.73
N LYS A 54 6.35 -24.73 3.03
CA LYS A 54 5.51 -25.54 3.96
C LYS A 54 5.62 -25.11 5.43
N ALA A 55 6.70 -24.44 5.81
CA ALA A 55 6.88 -23.86 7.14
C ALA A 55 7.25 -22.37 6.99
N CYS A 56 6.25 -21.50 7.06
CA CYS A 56 6.45 -20.06 7.13
C CYS A 56 6.34 -19.59 8.58
N ILE A 57 7.31 -18.80 9.03
CA ILE A 57 7.23 -18.12 10.32
C ILE A 57 6.16 -17.01 10.31
N MET A 58 5.32 -16.98 11.33
CA MET A 58 4.28 -15.96 11.53
C MET A 58 4.89 -14.66 12.05
N ILE A 59 5.67 -13.97 11.21
CA ILE A 59 6.25 -12.66 11.51
C ILE A 59 5.72 -11.64 10.52
N ALA A 60 5.14 -10.57 11.04
CA ALA A 60 4.82 -9.36 10.30
C ALA A 60 5.97 -8.35 10.39
N LYS A 61 6.19 -7.61 9.33
CA LYS A 61 7.14 -6.49 9.25
C LYS A 61 6.46 -5.29 8.63
N GLU A 62 6.94 -4.12 8.98
CA GLU A 62 6.65 -2.91 8.24
C GLU A 62 7.39 -2.96 6.90
N LEU A 63 6.68 -2.62 5.83
CA LEU A 63 7.13 -2.69 4.45
C LEU A 63 6.78 -1.39 3.75
N THR A 64 7.71 -0.89 2.94
CA THR A 64 7.48 0.27 2.07
C THR A 64 7.45 -0.18 0.61
N ARG A 65 6.49 0.35 -0.16
CA ARG A 65 6.42 0.17 -1.61
C ARG A 65 6.29 1.51 -2.29
N THR A 66 6.99 1.65 -3.41
CA THR A 66 6.92 2.84 -4.24
C THR A 66 5.82 2.66 -5.29
N VAL A 67 4.99 3.68 -5.43
CA VAL A 67 3.97 3.81 -6.48
C VAL A 67 4.29 5.08 -7.27
N THR A 68 4.34 4.96 -8.59
CA THR A 68 4.51 6.11 -9.48
C THR A 68 3.14 6.57 -9.96
N LEU A 69 2.80 7.81 -9.65
CA LEU A 69 1.58 8.47 -10.09
C LEU A 69 1.71 8.99 -11.52
N GLU A 70 0.60 9.06 -12.23
CA GLU A 70 0.46 9.73 -13.52
C GLU A 70 0.72 11.24 -13.39
N LYS A 71 0.18 11.86 -12.33
CA LYS A 71 0.34 13.30 -12.03
C LYS A 71 0.95 13.52 -10.64
N PRO A 72 1.65 14.64 -10.40
CA PRO A 72 2.20 14.95 -9.07
C PRO A 72 1.11 14.98 -8.00
N LEU A 73 1.37 14.47 -6.78
CA LEU A 73 0.34 14.33 -5.73
C LEU A 73 -0.42 15.64 -5.48
N GLY A 74 0.29 16.76 -5.31
CA GLY A 74 -0.30 18.06 -5.01
C GLY A 74 -1.12 18.02 -3.73
N ASP A 75 -2.30 18.64 -3.76
CA ASP A 75 -3.23 18.73 -2.61
C ASP A 75 -4.19 17.53 -2.51
N ARG A 76 -4.02 16.51 -3.36
CA ARG A 76 -4.91 15.34 -3.38
C ARG A 76 -4.74 14.52 -2.12
N THR A 77 -5.86 14.08 -1.56
CA THR A 77 -5.88 13.23 -0.36
C THR A 77 -5.50 11.80 -0.73
N VAL A 78 -4.57 11.21 0.01
CA VAL A 78 -4.26 9.77 -0.11
C VAL A 78 -5.25 8.99 0.75
N ILE A 79 -5.93 8.02 0.16
CA ILE A 79 -6.88 7.15 0.87
C ILE A 79 -6.50 5.68 0.69
N ASP A 80 -6.73 4.89 1.73
CA ASP A 80 -6.54 3.45 1.73
C ASP A 80 -7.79 2.75 1.18
N ALA A 81 -7.63 1.87 0.20
CA ALA A 81 -8.76 1.20 -0.44
C ALA A 81 -9.47 0.20 0.51
N GLU A 82 -8.74 -0.43 1.42
CA GLU A 82 -9.26 -1.44 2.35
C GLU A 82 -10.17 -0.80 3.42
N SER A 83 -9.72 0.29 4.04
CA SER A 83 -10.47 1.00 5.09
C SER A 83 -11.37 2.12 4.57
N GLY A 84 -11.11 2.62 3.36
CA GLY A 84 -11.71 3.86 2.83
C GLY A 84 -11.24 5.13 3.54
N GLY A 85 -10.32 5.02 4.50
CA GLY A 85 -9.86 6.12 5.33
C GLY A 85 -8.72 6.91 4.72
N ALA A 86 -8.57 8.17 5.14
CA ALA A 86 -7.39 8.97 4.83
C ALA A 86 -6.14 8.36 5.49
N VAL A 87 -5.05 8.32 4.74
CA VAL A 87 -3.75 7.85 5.23
C VAL A 87 -2.95 9.07 5.69
N PRO A 88 -2.30 9.04 6.86
CA PRO A 88 -1.44 10.13 7.30
C PRO A 88 -0.14 10.19 6.48
N ARG A 89 0.36 11.41 6.25
CA ARG A 89 1.69 11.62 5.69
C ARG A 89 2.75 11.46 6.79
N ALA A 90 3.85 10.77 6.49
CA ALA A 90 5.00 10.62 7.38
C ALA A 90 5.97 11.81 7.27
#